data_AF-W0ITY5-F1
#
_entry.id   AF-W0ITY5-F1
#
_cell.length_a   1.000
_cell.length_b   1.000
_cell.length_c   1.000
_cell.angle_alpha   90.00
_cell.angle_beta   90.00
_cell.angle_gamma   90.00
#
_symmetry.space_group_name_H-M   'P 1'
#
loop_
_entity.id
_entity.type
_entity.pdbx_description
1 polymer ?
#
loop_
_entity_poly.entity_id
_entity_poly.type
_entity_poly.pdbx_seq_one_letter_code
_entity_poly.pdbx_strand_id
1 'polypeptide(L)'
;MHTLARILAFILPFAAAAQTLPPPSFVTVTTNPDGTLRAPADFWTANEAAIVAALDGAFVQGWADLPGMRTSASVPSAIPFSNGDETVYLTAPGISIGGYPSISLPFDAGTLVIGSRTISASGLATGGGNLTANRTITVTAASNAEATAGTATNRAMTPASTRAAIDGRPQYAKVTIQMPEGFTDAELKLATDNYASGTLTVYIHTPDLSGSLVSGQVIPVGTKIYYTCTGATAGGDTRKIRALPLTDSGGVGNKIDASGRVGSITFYIPVTATIKPTATNLSWTYNLMTYAAHEQDSAGHSLWREATAEWVSVAPAY
;
A
#
# COMPACT_ATOMS: atom_id res chain seq x y z
N MET A 1 105.19 26.26 9.41
CA MET A 1 106.07 25.25 8.77
C MET A 1 106.43 24.21 9.83
N HIS A 2 106.29 22.92 9.49
CA HIS A 2 106.60 21.73 10.31
C HIS A 2 107.98 21.86 11.02
N THR A 3 108.23 21.33 12.23
CA THR A 3 108.36 19.89 12.56
C THR A 3 108.42 19.65 14.10
N LEU A 4 108.12 18.42 14.52
CA LEU A 4 107.86 17.82 15.85
C LEU A 4 108.93 17.92 16.98
N ALA A 5 108.47 17.85 18.24
CA ALA A 5 109.00 17.01 19.36
C ALA A 5 107.99 16.99 20.56
N ARG A 6 107.22 15.91 20.84
CA ARG A 6 107.47 14.77 21.77
C ARG A 6 108.00 15.09 23.19
N ILE A 7 107.12 15.00 24.21
CA ILE A 7 107.37 14.54 25.62
C ILE A 7 105.99 14.08 26.17
N LEU A 8 105.62 12.79 26.17
CA LEU A 8 105.83 11.73 27.18
C LEU A 8 105.33 12.08 28.60
N ALA A 9 104.13 11.62 28.97
CA ALA A 9 103.68 11.55 30.36
C ALA A 9 102.98 10.20 30.63
N PHE A 10 103.23 9.71 31.84
CA PHE A 10 103.20 8.33 32.32
C PHE A 10 101.85 7.62 32.30
N ILE A 11 101.93 6.32 31.99
CA ILE A 11 100.92 5.28 32.22
C ILE A 11 100.86 4.99 33.74
N LEU A 12 99.66 4.98 34.32
CA LEU A 12 99.34 4.16 35.48
C LEU A 12 98.48 2.97 35.00
N PRO A 13 98.83 1.73 35.30
CA PRO A 13 98.11 0.56 34.81
C PRO A 13 96.84 0.38 35.62
N PHE A 14 95.67 0.59 35.02
CA PHE A 14 94.50 -0.15 35.45
C PHE A 14 94.67 -1.58 34.94
N ALA A 15 94.89 -2.50 35.88
CA ALA A 15 94.69 -3.92 35.64
C ALA A 15 93.19 -4.14 35.38
N ALA A 16 92.77 -3.94 34.14
CA ALA A 16 91.54 -4.53 33.66
C ALA A 16 91.82 -6.02 33.57
N ALA A 17 91.31 -6.78 34.55
CA ALA A 17 91.11 -8.20 34.35
C ALA A 17 90.35 -8.33 33.02
N ALA A 18 91.01 -8.90 32.01
CA ALA A 18 90.36 -9.28 30.78
C ALA A 18 89.34 -10.36 31.15
N GLN A 19 88.12 -9.94 31.46
CA GLN A 19 86.98 -10.82 31.43
C GLN A 19 86.84 -11.20 29.96
N THR A 20 87.39 -12.36 29.60
CA THR A 20 87.07 -13.03 28.36
C THR A 20 85.58 -13.35 28.42
N LEU A 21 84.76 -12.39 28.03
CA LEU A 21 83.38 -12.69 27.70
C LEU A 21 83.46 -13.70 26.54
N PRO A 22 82.70 -14.81 26.60
CA PRO A 22 82.61 -15.72 25.48
C PRO A 22 82.25 -14.91 24.22
N PRO A 23 82.82 -15.23 23.05
CA PRO A 23 82.49 -14.51 21.83
C PRO A 23 80.96 -14.45 21.70
N PRO A 24 80.36 -13.26 21.49
CA PRO A 24 78.92 -13.16 21.35
C PRO A 24 78.50 -14.10 20.22
N SER A 25 77.68 -15.09 20.54
CA SER A 25 76.97 -15.86 19.55
C SER A 25 76.02 -14.88 18.87
N PHE A 26 76.46 -14.25 17.79
CA PHE A 26 75.60 -13.39 16.98
C PHE A 26 74.54 -14.28 16.33
N VAL A 27 73.42 -14.43 17.03
CA VAL A 27 72.20 -15.01 16.47
C VAL A 27 71.71 -14.01 15.43
N THR A 28 71.91 -14.33 14.16
CA THR A 28 71.60 -13.42 13.04
C THR A 28 70.09 -13.28 12.94
N VAL A 29 69.56 -12.08 13.23
CA VAL A 29 68.19 -11.72 12.88
C VAL A 29 68.13 -11.59 11.36
N THR A 30 67.28 -12.39 10.73
CA THR A 30 67.13 -12.37 9.27
C THR A 30 65.88 -11.57 8.90
N THR A 31 65.95 -10.80 7.81
CA THR A 31 64.77 -10.20 7.20
C THR A 31 64.08 -11.22 6.32
N ASN A 32 62.79 -11.42 6.53
CA ASN A 32 61.94 -12.16 5.61
C ASN A 32 61.81 -11.37 4.28
N PRO A 33 61.45 -12.05 3.17
CA PRO A 33 61.23 -11.39 1.89
C PRO A 33 60.16 -10.28 1.89
N ASP A 34 59.27 -10.27 2.89
CA ASP A 34 58.23 -9.25 3.08
C ASP A 34 58.69 -8.03 3.91
N GLY A 35 59.97 -7.98 4.30
CA GLY A 35 60.57 -6.90 5.08
C GLY A 35 60.43 -7.04 6.59
N THR A 36 59.76 -8.08 7.10
CA THR A 36 59.66 -8.33 8.54
C THR A 36 60.92 -8.99 9.09
N LEU A 37 61.31 -8.66 10.33
CA LEU A 37 62.46 -9.28 10.99
C LEU A 37 62.04 -10.59 11.69
N ARG A 38 62.72 -11.69 11.39
CA ARG A 38 62.55 -12.99 12.05
C ARG A 38 63.74 -13.26 12.96
N ALA A 39 63.49 -13.23 14.26
CA ALA A 39 64.43 -13.72 15.26
C ALA A 39 64.22 -15.23 15.48
N PRO A 40 65.28 -16.03 15.73
CA PRO A 40 65.13 -17.41 16.15
C PRO A 40 64.27 -17.56 17.41
N ALA A 41 63.62 -18.71 17.58
CA ALA A 41 62.65 -18.93 18.66
C ALA A 41 63.26 -18.75 20.07
N ASP A 42 64.57 -18.93 20.19
CA ASP A 42 65.37 -18.78 21.40
C ASP A 42 66.07 -17.42 21.50
N PHE A 43 65.90 -16.50 20.55
CA PHE A 43 66.58 -15.21 20.53
C PHE A 43 66.34 -14.40 21.80
N TRP A 44 65.09 -14.37 22.28
CA TRP A 44 64.75 -13.62 23.49
C TRP A 44 65.35 -14.26 24.73
N THR A 45 65.29 -15.57 24.85
CA THR A 45 65.84 -16.31 26.01
C THR A 45 67.36 -16.25 26.05
N ALA A 46 68.02 -16.34 24.88
CA ALA A 46 69.48 -16.29 24.77
C ALA A 46 70.06 -14.89 25.05
N ASN A 47 69.26 -13.83 24.84
CA ASN A 47 69.71 -12.44 25.02
C ASN A 47 69.04 -11.74 26.21
N GLU A 48 68.19 -12.43 26.99
CA GLU A 48 67.44 -11.84 28.10
C GLU A 48 68.36 -11.10 29.08
N ALA A 49 69.45 -11.72 29.52
CA ALA A 49 70.40 -11.10 30.44
C ALA A 49 71.09 -9.86 29.85
N ALA A 50 71.38 -9.86 28.54
CA ALA A 50 72.02 -8.73 27.86
C ALA A 50 71.02 -7.58 27.61
N ILE A 51 69.76 -7.90 27.30
CA ILE A 51 68.69 -6.93 27.10
C ILE A 51 68.31 -6.28 28.44
N VAL A 52 68.22 -7.07 29.51
CA VAL A 52 67.97 -6.57 30.88
C VAL A 52 69.13 -5.70 31.36
N ALA A 53 70.37 -6.02 30.98
CA ALA A 53 71.54 -5.19 31.31
C ALA A 53 71.64 -3.90 30.46
N ALA A 54 71.19 -3.93 29.20
CA ALA A 54 71.23 -2.78 28.29
C ALA A 54 70.06 -1.80 28.52
N LEU A 55 68.92 -2.31 28.97
CA LEU A 55 67.81 -1.51 29.49
C LEU A 55 68.14 -1.15 30.93
N ASP A 56 69.08 -0.21 31.11
CA ASP A 56 69.46 0.38 32.40
C ASP A 56 68.17 0.62 33.21
N GLY A 57 68.03 -0.04 34.36
CA GLY A 57 66.79 -0.51 34.99
C GLY A 57 65.64 0.49 35.27
N ALA A 58 65.72 1.70 34.74
CA ALA A 58 64.70 2.74 34.76
C ALA A 58 63.49 2.48 33.81
N PHE A 59 63.61 1.67 32.74
CA PHE A 59 62.48 1.48 31.82
C PHE A 59 61.43 0.48 32.33
N VAL A 60 61.80 -0.44 33.23
CA VAL A 60 60.88 -1.47 33.76
C VAL A 60 60.04 -0.96 34.94
N GLN A 61 60.48 0.07 35.66
CA GLN A 61 59.73 0.63 36.78
C GLN A 61 58.53 1.51 36.37
N GLY A 62 58.53 2.09 35.17
CA GLY A 62 57.44 2.99 34.73
C GLY A 62 56.11 2.31 34.42
N TRP A 63 56.08 1.00 34.19
CA TRP A 63 54.86 0.25 33.87
C TRP A 63 54.24 -0.47 35.07
N ALA A 64 55.01 -0.72 36.13
CA ALA A 64 54.52 -1.41 37.33
C ALA A 64 53.69 -0.49 38.26
N ASP A 65 53.85 0.82 38.14
CA ASP A 65 53.22 1.80 39.05
C ASP A 65 51.94 2.44 38.48
N LEU A 66 51.42 1.96 37.35
CA LEU A 66 50.07 2.35 36.88
C LEU A 66 49.02 1.63 37.74
N PRO A 67 48.25 2.35 38.58
CA PRO A 67 47.28 1.72 39.46
C PRO A 67 46.18 1.05 38.63
N GLY A 68 46.16 -0.28 38.58
CA GLY A 68 45.10 -1.07 37.93
C GLY A 68 45.55 -2.10 36.90
N MET A 69 46.82 -2.12 36.48
CA MET A 69 47.31 -3.16 35.56
C MET A 69 47.69 -4.44 36.33
N ARG A 70 46.77 -5.40 36.44
CA ARG A 70 47.11 -6.77 36.88
C ARG A 70 47.88 -7.47 35.76
N THR A 71 49.11 -7.88 36.03
CA THR A 71 50.05 -8.49 35.07
C THR A 71 49.87 -10.00 34.86
N SER A 72 48.67 -10.56 35.04
CA SER A 72 48.41 -11.94 34.62
C SER A 72 48.05 -11.96 33.13
N ALA A 73 48.92 -12.59 32.33
CA ALA A 73 48.83 -12.77 30.88
C ALA A 73 47.66 -13.67 30.42
N SER A 74 46.44 -13.30 30.76
CA SER A 74 45.23 -13.76 30.07
C SER A 74 44.88 -12.71 29.02
N VAL A 75 45.14 -13.04 27.75
CA VAL A 75 44.49 -12.38 26.61
C VAL A 75 42.99 -12.27 26.97
N PRO A 76 42.35 -11.09 26.95
CA PRO A 76 40.94 -10.99 27.27
C PRO A 76 40.14 -11.66 26.14
N SER A 77 39.97 -12.97 26.24
CA SER A 77 39.08 -13.78 25.44
C SER A 77 37.66 -13.42 25.85
N ALA A 78 37.11 -12.40 25.20
CA ALA A 78 35.81 -11.78 25.46
C ALA A 78 35.69 -11.21 26.89
N ILE A 79 35.27 -9.95 27.00
CA ILE A 79 34.75 -9.43 28.27
C ILE A 79 33.50 -10.27 28.57
N PRO A 80 33.49 -11.14 29.58
CA PRO A 80 32.33 -11.96 29.86
C PRO A 80 31.25 -11.05 30.43
N PHE A 81 30.13 -10.93 29.73
CA PHE A 81 28.95 -10.27 30.26
C PHE A 81 28.28 -11.26 31.23
N SER A 82 28.41 -11.03 32.54
CA SER A 82 27.56 -11.66 33.53
C SER A 82 26.15 -11.07 33.41
N ASN A 83 25.15 -11.90 33.11
CA ASN A 83 23.75 -11.52 33.24
C ASN A 83 23.51 -11.07 34.70
N GLY A 84 23.36 -9.76 34.92
CA GLY A 84 23.09 -9.18 36.23
C GLY A 84 23.76 -7.84 36.52
N ASP A 85 24.82 -7.45 35.79
CA ASP A 85 25.49 -6.16 36.00
C ASP A 85 24.94 -5.08 35.06
N GLU A 86 24.09 -4.21 35.62
CA GLU A 86 23.30 -3.18 34.90
C GLU A 86 24.09 -1.90 34.58
N THR A 87 25.42 -1.86 34.74
CA THR A 87 26.24 -0.67 34.40
C THR A 87 27.58 -1.02 33.74
N VAL A 88 27.74 -0.60 32.48
CA VAL A 88 29.02 -0.66 31.74
C VAL A 88 29.78 0.63 32.01
N TYR A 89 30.90 0.54 32.74
CA TYR A 89 31.84 1.64 32.87
C TYR A 89 32.80 1.65 31.67
N LEU A 90 32.53 2.51 30.70
CA LEU A 90 33.47 2.79 29.61
C LEU A 90 34.59 3.69 30.12
N THR A 91 35.64 3.11 30.68
CA THR A 91 36.87 3.85 30.97
C THR A 91 37.76 3.83 29.72
N ALA A 92 37.54 4.78 28.81
CA ALA A 92 38.51 5.02 27.74
C ALA A 92 39.71 5.80 28.31
N PRO A 93 40.97 5.34 28.12
CA PRO A 93 42.13 6.09 28.57
C PRO A 93 42.25 7.36 27.70
N GLY A 94 41.95 8.51 28.29
CA GLY A 94 42.05 9.82 27.64
C GLY A 94 40.79 10.70 27.70
N ILE A 95 39.66 10.19 28.18
CA ILE A 95 38.46 11.01 28.41
C ILE A 95 38.44 11.44 29.89
N SER A 96 39.20 12.49 30.21
CA SER A 96 39.05 13.21 31.48
C SER A 96 37.86 14.16 31.35
N ILE A 97 36.68 13.72 31.78
CA ILE A 97 35.56 14.62 32.01
C ILE A 97 35.62 14.96 33.49
N GLY A 98 36.33 16.05 33.81
CA GLY A 98 36.43 16.56 35.17
C GLY A 98 35.05 16.79 35.78
N GLY A 99 34.73 16.03 36.83
CA GLY A 99 33.78 16.44 37.86
C GLY A 99 32.29 16.54 37.48
N TYR A 100 31.77 15.77 36.51
CA TYR A 100 30.32 15.70 36.26
C TYR A 100 29.78 14.27 36.30
N PRO A 101 28.52 14.09 36.75
CA PRO A 101 27.96 12.81 37.19
C PRO A 101 27.93 11.79 36.05
N SER A 102 28.06 10.52 36.42
CA SER A 102 27.97 9.36 35.52
C SER A 102 26.91 9.53 34.43
N ILE A 103 27.31 9.41 33.17
CA ILE A 103 26.37 9.17 32.07
C ILE A 103 25.89 7.73 32.20
N SER A 104 24.73 7.55 32.83
CA SER A 104 23.96 6.31 32.71
C SER A 104 23.35 6.28 31.31
N LEU A 105 23.87 5.42 30.45
CA LEU A 105 23.18 5.07 29.22
C LEU A 105 22.21 3.94 29.57
N PRO A 106 20.88 4.13 29.45
CA PRO A 106 19.94 3.05 29.66
C PRO A 106 20.11 2.03 28.53
N PHE A 107 20.81 0.94 28.81
CA PHE A 107 20.78 -0.25 27.98
C PHE A 107 19.81 -1.22 28.65
N ASP A 108 18.53 -1.11 28.32
CA ASP A 108 17.66 -2.27 28.45
C ASP A 108 18.10 -3.28 27.38
N ALA A 109 18.11 -4.57 27.70
CA ALA A 109 18.88 -5.64 27.05
C ALA A 109 18.55 -5.92 25.56
N GLY A 110 18.69 -4.94 24.66
CA GLY A 110 18.45 -5.11 23.24
C GLY A 110 18.64 -3.93 22.30
N THR A 111 18.47 -2.65 22.68
CA THR A 111 18.75 -1.52 21.76
C THR A 111 18.67 -0.15 22.45
N LEU A 112 19.65 0.73 22.24
CA LEU A 112 19.55 2.16 22.60
C LEU A 112 18.45 2.82 21.75
N VAL A 113 17.22 2.83 22.24
CA VAL A 113 16.16 3.64 21.63
C VAL A 113 16.31 5.07 22.14
N ILE A 114 16.71 5.97 21.25
CA ILE A 114 16.63 7.41 21.51
C ILE A 114 15.14 7.75 21.69
N GLY A 115 14.69 7.96 22.93
CA GLY A 115 13.29 8.14 23.32
C GLY A 115 12.56 9.34 22.71
N SER A 116 13.20 10.09 21.79
CA SER A 116 12.60 11.20 21.05
C SER A 116 12.00 10.81 19.70
N ARG A 117 12.14 9.56 19.25
CA ARG A 117 11.57 9.11 17.96
C ARG A 117 10.12 8.65 18.12
N THR A 118 9.25 9.19 17.27
CA THR A 118 7.80 8.90 17.24
C THR A 118 7.40 8.46 15.84
N ILE A 119 6.50 7.48 15.76
CA ILE A 119 5.74 7.16 14.55
C ILE A 119 4.37 7.79 14.69
N SER A 120 4.03 8.70 13.77
CA SER A 120 2.71 9.34 13.70
C SER A 120 1.95 8.79 12.49
N ALA A 121 0.73 8.32 12.70
CA ALA A 121 -0.20 7.95 11.63
C ALA A 121 -1.26 9.04 11.45
N SER A 122 -1.72 9.23 10.21
CA SER A 122 -2.80 10.14 9.88
C SER A 122 -3.56 9.66 8.64
N GLY A 123 -4.73 10.24 8.38
CA GLY A 123 -5.59 9.86 7.25
C GLY A 123 -6.15 8.45 7.39
N LEU A 124 -5.80 7.57 6.44
CA LEU A 124 -6.28 6.18 6.40
C LEU A 124 -5.52 5.24 7.35
N ALA A 125 -4.39 5.70 7.90
CA ALA A 125 -3.58 4.95 8.84
C ALA A 125 -3.89 5.39 10.28
N THR A 126 -3.99 4.42 11.18
CA THR A 126 -4.21 4.63 12.62
C THR A 126 -3.14 3.88 13.43
N GLY A 127 -2.92 4.29 14.69
CA GLY A 127 -1.88 3.73 15.56
C GLY A 127 -0.64 4.62 15.68
N GLY A 128 0.51 4.03 15.99
CA GLY A 128 1.78 4.73 16.18
C GLY A 128 2.16 4.91 17.65
N GLY A 129 2.98 5.92 17.93
CA GLY A 129 3.51 6.24 19.27
C GLY A 129 5.04 6.36 19.31
N ASN A 130 5.58 6.53 20.51
CA ASN A 130 7.04 6.56 20.72
C ASN A 130 7.67 5.18 20.44
N LEU A 131 8.97 5.10 20.18
CA LEU A 131 9.64 3.83 19.85
C LEU A 131 10.06 2.99 21.07
N THR A 132 9.46 3.21 22.25
CA THR A 132 9.80 2.47 23.48
C THR A 132 9.40 0.98 23.46
N ALA A 133 8.63 0.56 22.45
CA ALA A 133 8.26 -0.84 22.21
C ALA A 133 7.78 -1.00 20.75
N ASN A 134 7.36 -2.22 20.36
CA ASN A 134 6.83 -2.50 19.02
C ASN A 134 5.57 -1.68 18.72
N ARG A 135 5.54 -1.03 17.56
CA ARG A 135 4.42 -0.20 17.10
C ARG A 135 3.67 -0.89 15.96
N THR A 136 2.35 -0.81 16.01
CA THR A 136 1.46 -1.30 14.95
C THR A 136 0.77 -0.11 14.30
N ILE A 137 0.85 -0.05 12.97
CA ILE A 137 0.05 0.86 12.14
C ILE A 137 -1.02 0.04 11.44
N THR A 138 -2.28 0.47 11.56
CA THR A 138 -3.42 -0.20 10.96
C THR A 138 -4.00 0.65 9.83
N VAL A 139 -4.17 0.03 8.67
CA VAL A 139 -4.89 0.61 7.52
C VAL A 139 -6.08 -0.30 7.25
N THR A 140 -7.29 0.19 7.53
CA THR A 140 -8.48 -0.66 7.38
C THR A 140 -8.96 -0.63 5.94
N ALA A 141 -9.03 -1.81 5.32
CA ALA A 141 -9.56 -1.97 3.97
C ALA A 141 -11.08 -1.70 3.93
N ALA A 142 -11.54 -1.12 2.82
CA ALA A 142 -12.95 -1.06 2.50
C ALA A 142 -13.47 -2.46 2.15
N SER A 143 -14.63 -2.82 2.69
CA SER A 143 -15.42 -3.93 2.17
C SER A 143 -15.94 -3.62 0.76
N ASN A 144 -16.35 -4.65 0.02
CA ASN A 144 -16.96 -4.46 -1.30
C ASN A 144 -18.23 -3.60 -1.22
N ALA A 145 -19.05 -3.76 -0.18
CA ALA A 145 -20.26 -2.97 0.00
C ALA A 145 -19.94 -1.49 0.27
N GLU A 146 -18.96 -1.19 1.12
CA GLU A 146 -18.50 0.18 1.37
C GLU A 146 -17.93 0.82 0.09
N ALA A 147 -17.18 0.04 -0.70
CA ALA A 147 -16.61 0.52 -1.96
C ALA A 147 -17.67 0.81 -3.03
N THR A 148 -18.69 -0.04 -3.17
CA THR A 148 -19.81 0.19 -4.08
C THR A 148 -20.66 1.38 -3.65
N ALA A 149 -20.88 1.56 -2.34
CA ALA A 149 -21.60 2.73 -1.82
C ALA A 149 -20.81 4.03 -2.00
N GLY A 150 -19.48 3.98 -1.87
CA GLY A 150 -18.59 5.12 -2.16
C GLY A 150 -18.69 6.28 -1.18
N THR A 151 -19.24 6.08 0.02
CA THR A 151 -19.47 7.14 1.02
C THR A 151 -18.43 7.17 2.15
N ALA A 152 -17.67 6.08 2.35
CA ALA A 152 -16.69 6.00 3.43
C ALA A 152 -15.41 6.79 3.10
N THR A 153 -15.01 7.69 4.00
CA THR A 153 -13.82 8.55 3.83
C THR A 153 -12.61 8.05 4.62
N ASN A 154 -12.76 6.99 5.41
CA ASN A 154 -11.76 6.46 6.35
C ASN A 154 -11.37 5.00 6.06
N ARG A 155 -11.57 4.54 4.82
CA ARG A 155 -11.25 3.18 4.38
C ARG A 155 -10.29 3.20 3.20
N ALA A 156 -9.34 2.28 3.19
CA ALA A 156 -8.43 2.09 2.06
C ALA A 156 -9.05 1.15 1.01
N MET A 157 -9.00 1.56 -0.25
CA MET A 157 -9.43 0.71 -1.35
C MET A 157 -8.39 -0.39 -1.61
N THR A 158 -8.87 -1.61 -1.82
CA THR A 158 -8.07 -2.74 -2.31
C THR A 158 -8.39 -2.99 -3.79
N PRO A 159 -7.55 -3.72 -4.56
CA PRO A 159 -7.91 -4.10 -5.92
C PRO A 159 -9.28 -4.79 -6.03
N ALA A 160 -9.63 -5.65 -5.05
CA ALA A 160 -10.93 -6.33 -5.01
C ALA A 160 -12.09 -5.35 -4.78
N SER A 161 -11.95 -4.41 -3.84
CA SER A 161 -13.00 -3.42 -3.55
C SER A 161 -13.14 -2.41 -4.68
N THR A 162 -12.05 -2.03 -5.35
CA THR A 162 -12.07 -1.21 -6.57
C THR A 162 -12.84 -1.91 -7.69
N ARG A 163 -12.57 -3.20 -7.93
CA ARG A 163 -13.34 -3.98 -8.90
C ARG A 163 -14.83 -4.01 -8.54
N ALA A 164 -15.17 -4.24 -7.27
CA ALA A 164 -16.57 -4.25 -6.83
C ALA A 164 -17.27 -2.89 -7.04
N ALA A 165 -16.57 -1.77 -6.83
CA ALA A 165 -17.12 -0.44 -7.12
C ALA A 165 -17.38 -0.22 -8.62
N ILE A 166 -16.48 -0.69 -9.49
CA ILE A 166 -16.63 -0.61 -10.94
C ILE A 166 -17.79 -1.50 -11.42
N ASP A 167 -17.79 -2.77 -11.02
CA ASP A 167 -18.81 -3.76 -11.42
C ASP A 167 -20.21 -3.40 -10.86
N GLY A 168 -20.26 -2.75 -9.69
CA GLY A 168 -21.49 -2.28 -9.06
C GLY A 168 -22.05 -0.97 -9.62
N ARG A 169 -21.33 -0.27 -10.52
CA ARG A 169 -21.79 1.01 -11.07
C ARG A 169 -23.07 0.81 -11.90
N PRO A 170 -24.12 1.62 -11.69
CA PRO A 170 -25.31 1.56 -12.53
C PRO A 170 -24.98 1.71 -14.02
N GLN A 171 -25.53 0.82 -14.82
CA GLN A 171 -25.41 0.82 -16.28
C GLN A 171 -26.76 1.11 -16.95
N TYR A 172 -27.88 0.94 -16.23
CA TYR A 172 -29.22 1.19 -16.75
C TYR A 172 -30.12 1.85 -15.71
N ALA A 173 -31.04 2.69 -16.17
CA ALA A 173 -32.31 2.99 -15.51
C ALA A 173 -33.34 1.94 -15.92
N LYS A 174 -33.84 1.18 -14.95
CA LYS A 174 -34.92 0.22 -15.11
C LYS A 174 -36.23 0.90 -14.75
N VAL A 175 -37.15 0.98 -15.72
CA VAL A 175 -38.52 1.48 -15.50
C VAL A 175 -39.48 0.33 -15.76
N THR A 176 -40.32 0.00 -14.79
CA THR A 176 -41.33 -1.06 -14.94
C THR A 176 -42.72 -0.45 -14.88
N ILE A 177 -43.48 -0.63 -15.94
CA ILE A 177 -44.87 -0.21 -16.05
C ILE A 177 -45.74 -1.45 -15.84
N GLN A 178 -46.59 -1.42 -14.82
CA GLN A 178 -47.63 -2.43 -14.64
C GLN A 178 -48.78 -2.12 -15.59
N MET A 179 -49.27 -3.13 -16.29
CA MET A 179 -50.26 -2.98 -17.34
C MET A 179 -51.63 -3.39 -16.80
N PRO A 180 -52.57 -2.45 -16.61
CA PRO A 180 -53.95 -2.78 -16.27
C PRO A 180 -54.62 -3.51 -17.44
N GLU A 181 -55.75 -4.17 -17.15
CA GLU A 181 -56.54 -4.81 -18.21
C GLU A 181 -56.96 -3.81 -19.29
N GLY A 182 -56.98 -4.27 -20.54
CA GLY A 182 -57.34 -3.47 -21.71
C GLY A 182 -56.17 -2.70 -22.33
N PHE A 183 -55.04 -2.55 -21.64
CA PHE A 183 -53.83 -1.94 -22.20
C PHE A 183 -52.84 -3.02 -22.66
N THR A 184 -52.25 -2.79 -23.83
CA THR A 184 -51.26 -3.73 -24.40
C THR A 184 -49.90 -3.08 -24.54
N ASP A 185 -49.85 -1.76 -24.63
CA ASP A 185 -48.65 -1.03 -24.99
C ASP A 185 -48.50 0.21 -24.11
N ALA A 186 -47.29 0.73 -24.08
CA ALA A 186 -46.96 1.93 -23.33
C ALA A 186 -46.02 2.83 -24.10
N GLU A 187 -46.00 4.08 -23.68
CA GLU A 187 -45.03 5.05 -24.13
C GLU A 187 -44.27 5.60 -22.94
N LEU A 188 -42.95 5.71 -23.08
CA LEU A 188 -42.06 6.20 -22.05
C LEU A 188 -41.36 7.46 -22.56
N LYS A 189 -41.46 8.53 -21.79
CA LYS A 189 -40.79 9.80 -22.04
C LYS A 189 -39.89 10.20 -20.87
N LEU A 190 -38.75 10.81 -21.21
CA LEU A 190 -37.86 11.47 -20.27
C LEU A 190 -37.53 12.87 -20.75
N ALA A 191 -37.74 13.86 -19.89
CA ALA A 191 -37.25 15.22 -20.06
C ALA A 191 -36.33 15.62 -18.90
N THR A 192 -35.43 16.58 -19.14
CA THR A 192 -34.50 17.13 -18.13
C THR A 192 -34.98 18.43 -17.49
N ASP A 193 -36.16 18.88 -17.85
CA ASP A 193 -36.72 20.19 -17.49
C ASP A 193 -38.22 20.11 -17.21
N ASN A 194 -38.70 18.90 -16.88
CA ASN A 194 -40.12 18.62 -16.75
C ASN A 194 -40.94 19.04 -17.98
N TYR A 195 -40.37 18.85 -19.17
CA TYR A 195 -40.98 19.13 -20.47
C TYR A 195 -41.20 20.62 -20.79
N ALA A 196 -40.60 21.54 -20.02
CA ALA A 196 -40.76 22.98 -20.23
C ALA A 196 -40.29 23.43 -21.63
N SER A 197 -39.25 22.81 -22.18
CA SER A 197 -38.74 23.09 -23.54
C SER A 197 -39.42 22.27 -24.64
N GLY A 198 -40.22 21.26 -24.28
CA GLY A 198 -40.71 20.23 -25.22
C GLY A 198 -39.63 19.28 -25.73
N THR A 199 -38.39 19.34 -25.23
CA THR A 199 -37.30 18.46 -25.67
C THR A 199 -37.29 17.15 -24.87
N LEU A 200 -37.19 16.02 -25.57
CA LEU A 200 -37.13 14.68 -24.98
C LEU A 200 -35.74 14.08 -25.08
N THR A 201 -35.23 13.59 -23.95
CA THR A 201 -34.00 12.78 -23.87
C THR A 201 -34.29 11.30 -24.14
N VAL A 202 -35.50 10.85 -23.80
CA VAL A 202 -36.05 9.54 -24.18
C VAL A 202 -37.45 9.76 -24.69
N TYR A 203 -37.76 9.13 -25.83
CA TYR A 203 -39.10 9.01 -26.36
C TYR A 203 -39.21 7.64 -27.03
N ILE A 204 -39.90 6.71 -26.36
CA ILE A 204 -40.09 5.34 -26.82
C ILE A 204 -41.59 5.08 -26.93
N HIS A 205 -42.05 4.76 -28.14
CA HIS A 205 -43.43 4.38 -28.41
C HIS A 205 -43.48 2.88 -28.73
N THR A 206 -43.87 2.05 -27.76
CA THR A 206 -43.78 0.58 -27.94
C THR A 206 -44.56 0.01 -29.13
N PRO A 207 -45.74 0.54 -29.55
CA PRO A 207 -46.42 0.08 -30.77
C PRO A 207 -45.60 0.22 -32.05
N ASP A 208 -44.62 1.12 -32.09
CA ASP A 208 -43.88 1.47 -33.31
C ASP A 208 -42.41 1.76 -33.03
N LEU A 209 -41.68 0.82 -32.42
CA LEU A 209 -40.27 1.03 -32.05
C LEU A 209 -39.35 1.33 -33.25
N SER A 210 -39.72 0.88 -34.45
CA SER A 210 -38.97 1.20 -35.67
C SER A 210 -39.16 2.64 -36.16
N GLY A 211 -40.16 3.37 -35.63
CA GLY A 211 -40.49 4.74 -36.01
C GLY A 211 -41.15 4.87 -37.37
N SER A 212 -41.88 3.83 -37.82
CA SER A 212 -42.55 3.80 -39.11
C SER A 212 -43.81 4.68 -39.18
N LEU A 213 -44.47 4.91 -38.06
CA LEU A 213 -45.69 5.72 -37.90
C LEU A 213 -45.45 6.94 -37.01
N VAL A 214 -44.65 6.79 -35.96
CA VAL A 214 -44.33 7.81 -34.96
C VAL A 214 -42.91 8.30 -35.19
N SER A 215 -42.81 9.46 -35.83
CA SER A 215 -41.54 10.13 -36.07
C SER A 215 -41.02 10.84 -34.81
N GLY A 216 -39.70 11.05 -34.75
CA GLY A 216 -39.07 11.81 -33.66
C GLY A 216 -38.80 11.02 -32.37
N GLN A 217 -38.96 9.69 -32.39
CA GLN A 217 -38.56 8.84 -31.27
C GLN A 217 -37.06 8.98 -30.97
N VAL A 218 -36.74 8.92 -29.68
CA VAL A 218 -35.38 9.02 -29.15
C VAL A 218 -35.15 7.80 -28.28
N ILE A 219 -34.59 6.75 -28.88
CA ILE A 219 -34.28 5.49 -28.20
C ILE A 219 -32.76 5.41 -27.99
N PRO A 220 -32.26 5.61 -26.76
CA PRO A 220 -30.81 5.53 -26.50
C PRO A 220 -30.22 4.18 -26.94
N VAL A 221 -29.06 4.21 -27.58
CA VAL A 221 -28.36 3.00 -28.06
C VAL A 221 -28.06 2.07 -26.90
N GLY A 222 -28.50 0.81 -27.02
CA GLY A 222 -28.38 -0.21 -25.96
C GLY A 222 -29.62 -0.36 -25.09
N THR A 223 -30.70 0.38 -25.38
CA THR A 223 -32.01 0.18 -24.75
C THR A 223 -32.51 -1.25 -24.96
N LYS A 224 -33.06 -1.84 -23.89
CA LYS A 224 -33.72 -3.15 -23.94
C LYS A 224 -35.13 -3.02 -23.40
N ILE A 225 -36.08 -3.68 -24.05
CA ILE A 225 -37.48 -3.67 -23.63
C ILE A 225 -37.92 -5.11 -23.46
N TYR A 226 -38.53 -5.39 -22.32
CA TYR A 226 -39.06 -6.70 -21.96
C TYR A 226 -40.52 -6.59 -21.56
N TYR A 227 -41.27 -7.68 -21.75
CA TYR A 227 -42.66 -7.75 -21.32
C TYR A 227 -43.03 -9.14 -20.81
N THR A 228 -44.10 -9.19 -20.03
CA THR A 228 -44.79 -10.42 -19.63
C THR A 228 -46.19 -10.41 -20.21
N CYS A 229 -46.69 -11.57 -20.63
CA CYS A 229 -48.04 -11.67 -21.16
C CYS A 229 -48.63 -13.09 -21.07
N THR A 230 -49.95 -13.16 -21.17
CA THR A 230 -50.69 -14.36 -21.56
C THR A 230 -51.02 -14.32 -23.05
N GLY A 231 -51.31 -15.49 -23.63
CA GLY A 231 -51.73 -15.59 -25.04
C GLY A 231 -50.64 -15.18 -26.04
N ALA A 232 -49.35 -15.30 -25.69
CA ALA A 232 -48.28 -14.93 -26.62
C ALA A 232 -48.40 -15.70 -27.95
N THR A 233 -48.39 -15.01 -29.09
CA THR A 233 -48.56 -15.61 -30.42
C THR A 233 -47.44 -16.60 -30.76
N ALA A 234 -46.23 -16.36 -30.26
CA ALA A 234 -45.11 -17.29 -30.36
C ALA A 234 -45.26 -18.54 -29.45
N GLY A 235 -46.34 -18.62 -28.67
CA GLY A 235 -46.62 -19.66 -27.69
C GLY A 235 -45.70 -19.63 -26.46
N GLY A 236 -45.82 -20.68 -25.65
CA GLY A 236 -44.96 -20.95 -24.49
C GLY A 236 -45.55 -20.54 -23.14
N ASP A 237 -44.72 -20.69 -22.11
CA ASP A 237 -45.08 -20.42 -20.70
C ASP A 237 -45.46 -18.95 -20.49
N THR A 238 -46.56 -18.69 -19.76
CA THR A 238 -47.05 -17.36 -19.42
C THR A 238 -46.17 -16.64 -18.40
N ARG A 239 -45.32 -17.38 -17.69
CA ARG A 239 -44.31 -16.83 -16.76
C ARG A 239 -43.06 -16.32 -17.48
N LYS A 240 -42.96 -16.51 -18.79
CA LYS A 240 -41.78 -16.12 -19.57
C LYS A 240 -41.73 -14.59 -19.74
N ILE A 241 -40.58 -14.02 -19.43
CA ILE A 241 -40.23 -12.65 -19.81
C ILE A 241 -39.72 -12.68 -21.25
N ARG A 242 -40.21 -11.77 -22.09
CA ARG A 242 -39.95 -11.76 -23.53
C ARG A 242 -39.31 -10.44 -23.94
N ALA A 243 -38.30 -10.51 -24.80
CA ALA A 243 -37.72 -9.31 -25.41
C ALA A 243 -38.67 -8.75 -26.49
N LEU A 244 -38.82 -7.43 -26.52
CA LEU A 244 -39.43 -6.70 -27.62
C LEU A 244 -38.31 -6.10 -28.49
N PRO A 245 -38.09 -6.59 -29.72
CA PRO A 245 -37.05 -6.06 -30.60
C PRO A 245 -37.29 -4.58 -30.92
N LEU A 246 -36.23 -3.77 -30.91
CA LEU A 246 -36.32 -2.34 -31.28
C LEU A 246 -36.66 -2.10 -32.75
N THR A 247 -36.59 -3.14 -33.58
CA THR A 247 -37.00 -3.09 -35.00
C THR A 247 -38.48 -3.37 -35.20
N ASP A 248 -39.25 -3.57 -34.13
CA ASP A 248 -40.64 -3.96 -34.22
C ASP A 248 -41.57 -2.76 -34.47
N SER A 249 -42.51 -2.89 -35.42
CA SER A 249 -43.59 -1.90 -35.68
C SER A 249 -44.96 -2.39 -35.22
N GLY A 250 -45.02 -3.39 -34.32
CA GLY A 250 -46.27 -3.98 -33.87
C GLY A 250 -46.51 -3.89 -32.37
N GLY A 251 -45.53 -3.38 -31.62
CA GLY A 251 -45.50 -3.41 -30.18
C GLY A 251 -45.78 -4.76 -29.56
N VAL A 252 -46.16 -4.73 -28.29
CA VAL A 252 -46.52 -5.92 -27.53
C VAL A 252 -47.90 -6.43 -27.93
N GLY A 253 -48.82 -5.54 -28.29
CA GLY A 253 -50.17 -5.93 -28.71
C GLY A 253 -50.21 -6.89 -29.90
N ASN A 254 -49.32 -6.75 -30.89
CA ASN A 254 -49.23 -7.72 -31.99
C ASN A 254 -48.50 -9.03 -31.63
N LYS A 255 -47.97 -9.15 -30.41
CA LYS A 255 -47.28 -10.38 -29.93
C LYS A 255 -48.18 -11.26 -29.08
N ILE A 256 -49.44 -10.87 -28.90
CA ILE A 256 -50.44 -11.62 -28.17
C ILE A 256 -51.66 -11.92 -29.04
N ASP A 257 -52.38 -12.99 -28.72
CA ASP A 257 -53.66 -13.31 -29.32
C ASP A 257 -54.78 -12.42 -28.77
N ALA A 258 -55.99 -12.56 -29.32
CA ALA A 258 -57.15 -11.73 -28.95
C ALA A 258 -57.58 -11.85 -27.48
N SER A 259 -57.23 -12.95 -26.81
CA SER A 259 -57.50 -13.18 -25.38
C SER A 259 -56.33 -12.81 -24.47
N GLY A 260 -55.17 -12.54 -25.07
CA GLY A 260 -53.94 -12.21 -24.36
C GLY A 260 -54.05 -10.94 -23.51
N ARG A 261 -53.24 -10.91 -22.46
CA ARG A 261 -53.11 -9.78 -21.54
C ARG A 261 -51.64 -9.52 -21.31
N VAL A 262 -51.25 -8.25 -21.25
CA VAL A 262 -49.89 -7.86 -20.87
C VAL A 262 -49.88 -7.61 -19.38
N GLY A 263 -48.91 -8.19 -18.66
CA GLY A 263 -48.78 -7.98 -17.22
C GLY A 263 -47.93 -6.75 -16.91
N SER A 264 -46.78 -6.64 -17.57
CA SER A 264 -45.85 -5.53 -17.38
C SER A 264 -44.99 -5.29 -18.61
N ILE A 265 -44.55 -4.05 -18.78
CA ILE A 265 -43.47 -3.67 -19.72
C ILE A 265 -42.33 -3.07 -18.91
N THR A 266 -41.12 -3.60 -19.09
CA THR A 266 -39.90 -3.14 -18.42
C THR A 266 -38.91 -2.60 -19.44
N PHE A 267 -38.51 -1.36 -19.24
CA PHE A 267 -37.51 -0.66 -20.03
C PHE A 267 -36.19 -0.66 -19.26
N TYR A 268 -35.09 -1.02 -19.92
CA TYR A 268 -33.73 -0.80 -19.44
C TYR A 268 -33.08 0.24 -20.33
N ILE A 269 -33.01 1.48 -19.83
CA ILE A 269 -32.44 2.63 -20.54
C ILE A 269 -30.98 2.79 -20.10
N PRO A 270 -30.00 2.75 -21.01
CA PRO A 270 -28.59 2.89 -20.67
C PRO A 270 -28.27 4.20 -19.95
N VAL A 271 -27.34 4.13 -18.99
CA VAL A 271 -26.74 5.31 -18.38
C VAL A 271 -25.91 6.04 -19.42
N THR A 272 -26.11 7.35 -19.50
CA THR A 272 -25.37 8.26 -20.39
C THR A 272 -24.84 9.47 -19.60
N ALA A 273 -24.24 10.44 -20.29
CA ALA A 273 -23.82 11.69 -19.65
C ALA A 273 -25.01 12.47 -19.04
N THR A 274 -26.19 12.35 -19.67
CA THR A 274 -27.45 13.00 -19.28
C THR A 274 -28.30 12.10 -18.39
N ILE A 275 -28.44 10.82 -18.73
CA ILE A 275 -29.27 9.86 -18.01
C ILE A 275 -28.39 9.15 -16.97
N LYS A 276 -28.37 9.62 -15.73
CA LYS A 276 -27.52 9.01 -14.67
C LYS A 276 -28.11 9.20 -13.28
N PRO A 277 -27.71 8.37 -12.29
CA PRO A 277 -28.25 8.44 -10.92
C PRO A 277 -28.10 9.79 -10.22
N THR A 278 -27.07 10.56 -10.59
CA THR A 278 -26.78 11.87 -10.00
C THR A 278 -27.51 13.04 -10.68
N ALA A 279 -28.27 12.78 -11.76
CA ALA A 279 -29.07 13.81 -12.41
C ALA A 279 -30.38 14.01 -11.63
N THR A 280 -30.54 15.18 -11.02
CA THR A 280 -31.68 15.51 -10.14
C THR A 280 -32.90 16.07 -10.88
N ASN A 281 -32.77 16.34 -12.18
CA ASN A 281 -33.76 17.00 -13.01
C ASN A 281 -34.46 16.07 -14.01
N LEU A 282 -34.32 14.75 -13.84
CA LEU A 282 -34.95 13.76 -14.70
C LEU A 282 -36.44 13.63 -14.36
N SER A 283 -37.32 13.93 -15.33
CA SER A 283 -38.77 13.76 -15.23
C SER A 283 -39.21 12.61 -16.13
N TRP A 284 -39.51 11.46 -15.51
CA TRP A 284 -39.97 10.26 -16.20
C TRP A 284 -41.49 10.22 -16.22
N THR A 285 -42.06 10.12 -17.41
CA THR A 285 -43.50 9.99 -17.58
C THR A 285 -43.85 8.87 -18.53
N TYR A 286 -45.03 8.28 -18.34
CA TYR A 286 -45.54 7.28 -19.24
C TYR A 286 -47.02 7.45 -19.54
N ASN A 287 -47.42 6.93 -20.69
CA ASN A 287 -48.82 6.78 -21.09
C ASN A 287 -49.12 5.30 -21.35
N LEU A 288 -50.31 4.87 -20.96
CA LEU A 288 -50.81 3.52 -21.23
C LEU A 288 -51.74 3.59 -22.44
N MET A 289 -51.57 2.65 -23.37
CA MET A 289 -52.35 2.62 -24.60
C MET A 289 -52.67 1.20 -25.06
N THR A 290 -53.58 1.12 -26.02
CA THR A 290 -53.75 -0.09 -26.82
C THR A 290 -52.86 0.01 -28.05
N TYR A 291 -52.55 -1.11 -28.69
CA TYR A 291 -51.79 -1.12 -29.93
C TYR A 291 -52.39 -0.21 -31.03
N ALA A 292 -53.71 -0.01 -31.03
CA ALA A 292 -54.40 0.80 -32.03
C ALA A 292 -54.52 2.29 -31.66
N ALA A 293 -54.21 2.67 -30.42
CA ALA A 293 -54.40 4.03 -29.92
C ALA A 293 -53.04 4.73 -29.74
N HIS A 294 -52.78 5.78 -30.54
CA HIS A 294 -51.58 6.58 -30.40
C HIS A 294 -51.76 7.65 -29.33
N GLU A 295 -50.92 7.63 -28.29
CA GLU A 295 -50.90 8.60 -27.18
C GLU A 295 -52.24 8.77 -26.43
N GLN A 296 -53.22 7.89 -26.66
CA GLN A 296 -54.59 8.02 -26.16
C GLN A 296 -55.07 6.74 -25.50
N ASP A 297 -55.87 6.88 -24.45
CA ASP A 297 -56.63 5.78 -23.87
C ASP A 297 -57.83 5.40 -24.76
N SER A 298 -58.60 4.39 -24.35
CA SER A 298 -59.77 3.92 -25.09
C SER A 298 -60.90 4.96 -25.24
N ALA A 299 -60.82 6.09 -24.52
CA ALA A 299 -61.76 7.21 -24.61
C ALA A 299 -61.17 8.42 -25.36
N GLY A 300 -59.96 8.31 -25.92
CA GLY A 300 -59.30 9.38 -26.66
C GLY A 300 -58.49 10.35 -25.81
N HIS A 301 -58.28 10.08 -24.51
CA HIS A 301 -57.53 10.98 -23.63
C HIS A 301 -56.07 10.56 -23.46
N SER A 302 -55.16 11.53 -23.47
CA SER A 302 -53.74 11.33 -23.13
C SER A 302 -53.51 11.50 -21.63
N LEU A 303 -53.64 10.41 -20.86
CA LEU A 303 -53.31 10.44 -19.42
C LEU A 303 -51.84 10.08 -19.18
N TRP A 304 -51.03 11.07 -18.83
CA TRP A 304 -49.63 10.90 -18.45
C TRP A 304 -49.48 10.62 -16.96
N ARG A 305 -48.60 9.69 -16.61
CA ARG A 305 -48.33 9.22 -15.25
C ARG A 305 -46.85 9.34 -14.95
N GLU A 306 -46.50 9.53 -13.68
CA GLU A 306 -45.11 9.52 -13.23
C GLU A 306 -44.56 8.09 -13.20
N ALA A 307 -43.34 7.88 -13.69
CA ALA A 307 -42.64 6.61 -13.60
C ALA A 307 -41.50 6.68 -12.58
N THR A 308 -41.28 5.58 -11.84
CA THR A 308 -40.09 5.45 -10.99
C THR A 308 -39.01 4.68 -11.73
N ALA A 309 -37.80 5.24 -11.78
CA ALA A 309 -36.61 4.58 -12.31
C ALA A 309 -35.77 3.96 -11.18
N GLU A 310 -35.43 2.68 -11.33
CA GLU A 310 -34.48 1.95 -10.49
C GLU A 310 -33.12 1.88 -11.20
N TRP A 311 -32.03 2.27 -10.54
CA TRP A 311 -30.69 2.21 -11.13
C TRP A 311 -30.04 0.85 -10.91
N VAL A 312 -29.72 0.15 -12.00
CA VAL A 312 -29.20 -1.23 -11.95
C VAL A 312 -27.88 -1.36 -12.72
N SER A 313 -26.98 -2.24 -12.26
CA SER A 313 -25.68 -2.47 -12.89
C SER A 313 -25.73 -3.42 -14.09
N VAL A 314 -26.78 -4.22 -14.22
CA VAL A 314 -26.92 -5.21 -15.32
C VAL A 314 -28.37 -5.23 -15.81
N ALA A 315 -28.54 -5.25 -17.13
CA ALA A 315 -29.80 -5.63 -17.75
C ALA A 315 -29.76 -7.12 -18.11
N PRO A 316 -30.81 -7.89 -17.83
CA PRO A 316 -30.87 -9.32 -18.13
C PRO A 316 -30.72 -9.60 -19.63
N ALA A 317 -30.50 -10.87 -19.96
CA ALA A 317 -30.51 -11.39 -21.32
C ALA A 317 -31.57 -12.50 -21.38
N TYR A 318 -32.80 -12.12 -21.75
CA TYR A 318 -33.94 -13.02 -21.94
C TYR A 318 -34.17 -13.31 -23.43
#